data_AF-A0A4P6FVU6-F1
#
_entry.id   AF-A0A4P6FVU6-F1
#
_cell.length_a   1.000
_cell.length_b   1.000
_cell.length_c   1.000
_cell.angle_alpha   90.00
_cell.angle_beta   90.00
_cell.angle_gamma   90.00
#
_symmetry.space_group_name_H-M   'P 1'
#
loop_
_entity.id
_entity.type
_entity.pdbx_description
1 polymer ?
#
loop_
_entity_poly.entity_id
_entity_poly.type
_entity_poly.pdbx_seq_one_letter_code
_entity_poly.pdbx_strand_id
1 'polypeptide(L)'
;MITCVVHYVIAPKRLDAFEAFAQAWMCLVAQHGGVHHGYYLPAEGASDLAIALFSFDSLAAYERYRQRFGVDPEFIAADRIRDESGCVLRYERSFLRPLLPVGCTRDVLSGAAAPADRR
;
A
#
# COMPACT_ATOMS: atom_id res chain seq x y z
N MET A 1 -8.56 -8.25 8.30
CA MET A 1 -7.51 -7.64 7.45
C MET A 1 -8.13 -6.75 6.40
N ILE A 2 -7.53 -5.58 6.16
CA ILE A 2 -7.87 -4.63 5.10
C ILE A 2 -6.60 -4.29 4.32
N THR A 3 -6.74 -3.99 3.03
CA THR A 3 -5.64 -3.51 2.18
C THR A 3 -5.95 -2.09 1.74
N CYS A 4 -5.08 -1.15 2.09
CA CYS A 4 -5.10 0.18 1.50
C CYS A 4 -4.39 0.11 0.15
N VAL A 5 -5.10 0.53 -0.89
CA VAL A 5 -4.56 0.68 -2.24
C VAL A 5 -4.49 2.17 -2.52
N VAL A 6 -3.29 2.66 -2.82
CA VAL A 6 -3.05 4.06 -3.16
C VAL A 6 -2.68 4.14 -4.61
N HIS A 7 -3.49 4.83 -5.41
CA HIS A 7 -3.12 5.18 -6.78
C HIS A 7 -2.49 6.56 -6.77
N TYR A 8 -1.31 6.67 -7.38
CA TYR A 8 -0.58 7.92 -7.53
C TYR A 8 -0.51 8.27 -9.01
N VAL A 9 -0.75 9.55 -9.31
CA VAL A 9 -0.21 10.20 -10.50
C VAL A 9 1.07 10.90 -10.06
N ILE A 10 2.21 10.46 -10.61
CA ILE A 10 3.54 10.94 -10.25
C ILE A 10 4.13 11.81 -11.37
N ALA A 11 5.09 12.65 -11.02
CA ALA A 11 5.86 13.39 -12.01
C ALA A 11 6.94 12.47 -12.62
N PRO A 12 6.88 12.10 -13.92
CA PRO A 12 7.80 11.09 -14.48
C PRO A 12 9.28 11.50 -14.41
N LYS A 13 9.56 12.81 -14.41
CA LYS A 13 10.91 13.38 -14.30
C LYS A 13 11.44 13.42 -12.86
N ARG A 14 10.67 12.96 -11.88
CA ARG A 14 11.00 12.98 -10.44
C ARG A 14 10.92 11.59 -9.82
N LEU A 15 11.16 10.54 -10.61
CA LEU A 15 11.05 9.15 -10.17
C LEU A 15 11.96 8.84 -8.97
N ASP A 16 13.21 9.29 -9.01
CA ASP A 16 14.17 9.09 -7.90
C ASP A 16 13.64 9.67 -6.57
N ALA A 17 12.98 10.82 -6.63
CA ALA A 17 12.38 11.44 -5.45
C ALA A 17 11.12 10.69 -4.99
N PHE A 18 10.35 10.13 -5.93
CA PHE A 18 9.22 9.26 -5.61
C PHE A 18 9.69 7.94 -4.98
N GLU A 19 10.81 7.37 -5.43
CA GLU A 19 11.40 6.16 -4.84
C GLU A 19 11.87 6.41 -3.41
N ALA A 20 12.54 7.53 -3.14
CA ALA A 20 12.94 7.92 -1.79
C ALA A 20 11.72 8.11 -0.87
N PHE A 21 10.67 8.77 -1.38
CA PHE A 21 9.38 8.87 -0.68
C PHE A 21 8.77 7.50 -0.39
N ALA A 22 8.70 6.62 -1.40
CA ALA A 22 8.14 5.28 -1.29
C ALA A 22 8.90 4.43 -0.25
N GLN A 23 10.24 4.47 -0.27
CA GLN A 23 11.08 3.77 0.70
C GLN A 23 10.81 4.23 2.14
N ALA A 24 10.67 5.54 2.37
CA ALA A 24 10.31 6.07 3.68
C ALA A 24 8.95 5.53 4.16
N TRP A 25 7.93 5.55 3.29
CA TRP A 25 6.61 5.02 3.64
C TRP A 25 6.58 3.51 3.87
N MET A 26 7.38 2.73 3.12
CA MET A 26 7.52 1.29 3.37
C MET A 26 8.04 1.02 4.78
N CYS A 27 9.06 1.77 5.24
CA CYS A 27 9.60 1.67 6.60
C CYS A 27 8.56 2.05 7.65
N LEU A 28 7.89 3.20 7.48
CA LEU A 28 6.89 3.69 8.44
C LEU A 28 5.70 2.74 8.59
N VAL A 29 5.19 2.19 7.48
CA VAL A 29 4.11 1.20 7.52
C VAL A 29 4.54 -0.04 8.29
N ALA A 30 5.73 -0.57 8.01
CA ALA A 30 6.26 -1.76 8.68
C ALA A 30 6.46 -1.54 10.19
N GLN A 31 7.04 -0.41 10.59
CA GLN A 31 7.28 -0.06 11.99
C GLN A 31 6.00 0.09 12.80
N HIS A 32 4.88 0.44 12.16
CA HIS A 32 3.60 0.68 12.81
C HIS A 32 2.58 -0.44 12.63
N GLY A 33 3.05 -1.66 12.37
CA GLY A 33 2.23 -2.87 12.38
C GLY A 33 1.43 -3.10 11.10
N GLY A 34 1.78 -2.39 10.03
CA GLY A 34 1.27 -2.68 8.69
C GLY A 34 2.22 -3.64 7.95
N VAL A 35 1.66 -4.37 6.99
CA VAL A 35 2.44 -5.19 6.04
C VAL A 35 2.44 -4.46 4.69
N HIS A 36 3.60 -4.02 4.24
CA HIS A 36 3.73 -3.39 2.93
C HIS A 36 3.92 -4.46 1.84
N HIS A 37 3.12 -4.40 0.77
CA HIS A 37 3.18 -5.35 -0.36
C HIS A 37 4.01 -4.84 -1.53
N GLY A 38 4.30 -3.54 -1.53
CA GLY A 38 5.20 -2.92 -2.50
C GLY A 38 4.62 -1.64 -3.08
N TYR A 39 5.52 -0.82 -3.61
CA TYR A 39 5.18 0.17 -4.62
C TYR A 39 5.42 -0.45 -5.99
N TYR A 40 4.44 -0.31 -6.87
CA TYR A 40 4.49 -0.74 -8.26
C TYR A 40 4.66 0.52 -9.09
N LEU A 41 5.85 0.72 -9.62
CA LEU A 41 6.26 1.92 -10.36
C LEU A 41 6.06 1.72 -11.87
N PRO A 42 6.08 2.81 -12.67
CA PRO A 42 6.04 2.70 -14.12
C PRO A 42 7.14 1.77 -14.66
N ALA A 43 6.74 0.88 -15.56
CA ALA A 43 7.65 0.05 -16.34
C ALA A 43 7.22 0.04 -17.81
N GLU A 44 6.13 -0.68 -18.11
CA GLU A 44 5.46 -0.67 -19.42
C GLU A 44 4.01 -0.19 -19.25
N GLY A 45 3.58 0.76 -20.09
CA GLY A 45 2.26 1.40 -19.99
C GLY A 45 2.32 2.87 -19.57
N ALA A 46 1.50 3.28 -18.60
CA ALA A 46 1.44 4.67 -18.13
C ALA A 46 2.73 5.07 -17.41
N SER A 47 3.39 6.13 -17.87
CA SER A 47 4.67 6.61 -17.34
C SER A 47 4.54 7.40 -16.04
N ASP A 48 3.32 7.72 -15.63
CA ASP A 48 2.97 8.53 -14.48
C ASP A 48 2.11 7.78 -13.45
N LEU A 49 1.83 6.49 -13.65
CA LEU A 49 1.07 5.68 -12.71
C LEU A 49 1.99 4.93 -11.75
N ALA A 50 1.82 5.16 -10.45
CA ALA A 50 2.37 4.30 -9.41
C ALA A 50 1.28 3.84 -8.45
N ILE A 51 1.41 2.62 -7.91
CA ILE A 51 0.43 2.04 -6.99
C ILE A 51 1.12 1.52 -5.75
N ALA A 52 0.63 1.86 -4.56
CA ALA A 52 1.08 1.26 -3.30
C ALA A 52 0.01 0.36 -2.72
N LEU A 53 0.42 -0.80 -2.23
CA LEU A 53 -0.46 -1.71 -1.51
C LEU A 53 0.14 -2.01 -0.14
N PHE A 54 -0.65 -1.85 0.91
CA PHE A 54 -0.28 -2.28 2.25
C PHE A 54 -1.51 -2.69 3.05
N SER A 55 -1.33 -3.63 3.98
CA SER A 55 -2.41 -4.18 4.78
C SER A 55 -2.25 -3.93 6.27
N PHE A 56 -3.39 -3.82 6.95
CA PHE A 56 -3.50 -3.82 8.40
C PHE A 56 -4.55 -4.85 8.83
N ASP A 57 -4.52 -5.28 10.09
CA ASP A 57 -5.48 -6.25 10.63
C ASP A 57 -6.93 -5.77 10.55
N SER A 58 -7.16 -4.47 10.70
CA SER A 58 -8.48 -3.84 10.64
C SER A 58 -8.38 -2.36 10.27
N LEU A 59 -9.53 -1.75 9.94
CA LEU A 59 -9.60 -0.30 9.72
C LEU A 59 -9.18 0.49 10.97
N ALA A 60 -9.56 0.01 12.16
CA ALA A 60 -9.17 0.63 13.43
C ALA A 60 -7.64 0.60 13.65
N ALA A 61 -6.94 -0.46 13.20
CA ALA A 61 -5.48 -0.50 13.25
C ALA A 61 -4.84 0.55 12.32
N TYR A 62 -5.41 0.70 11.11
CA TYR A 62 -4.99 1.74 10.18
C TYR A 62 -5.27 3.16 10.70
N GLU A 63 -6.41 3.40 11.36
CA GLU A 63 -6.74 4.70 11.94
C GLU A 63 -5.76 5.11 13.03
N ARG A 64 -5.32 4.17 13.89
CA ARG A 64 -4.25 4.43 14.87
C ARG A 64 -2.94 4.81 14.21
N TYR A 65 -2.58 4.13 13.12
CA TYR A 65 -1.42 4.50 12.31
C TYR A 65 -1.55 5.93 11.74
N ARG A 66 -2.74 6.28 11.22
CA ARG A 66 -3.00 7.62 10.67
C ARG A 66 -2.91 8.76 11.68
N GLN A 67 -3.12 8.51 12.97
CA GLN A 67 -3.04 9.56 14.01
C GLN A 67 -1.64 10.20 14.10
N ARG A 68 -0.62 9.56 13.54
CA ARG A 68 0.77 10.06 13.49
C ARG A 68 1.01 11.09 12.39
N PHE A 69 0.12 11.17 11.39
CA PHE A 69 0.32 12.01 10.22
C PHE A 69 0.33 13.48 10.66
N GLY A 70 1.38 14.22 10.31
CA GLY A 70 1.57 15.62 10.70
C GLY A 70 1.91 15.84 12.18
N VAL A 71 2.11 14.78 12.96
CA VAL A 71 2.48 14.85 14.39
C VAL A 71 3.86 14.23 14.62
N ASP A 72 4.08 13.05 14.06
CA ASP A 72 5.31 12.29 14.22
C ASP A 72 6.42 12.85 13.30
N PRO A 73 7.62 13.17 13.82
CA PRO A 73 8.70 13.75 13.04
C PRO A 73 9.11 12.94 11.80
N GLU A 74 9.06 11.60 11.89
CA GLU A 74 9.45 10.73 10.77
C GLU A 74 8.42 10.78 9.64
N PHE A 75 7.13 10.87 9.98
CA PHE A 75 6.06 11.06 9.00
C PHE A 75 6.12 12.42 8.33
N ILE A 76 6.40 13.48 9.11
CA ILE A 76 6.58 14.84 8.58
C ILE A 76 7.76 14.87 7.63
N ALA A 77 8.87 14.21 7.96
CA ALA A 77 10.03 14.11 7.08
C ALA A 77 9.70 13.38 5.77
N ALA A 78 8.92 12.29 5.83
CA ALA A 78 8.48 11.57 4.64
C ALA A 78 7.56 12.41 3.76
N ASP A 79 6.58 13.12 4.34
CA ASP A 79 5.71 14.04 3.60
C ASP A 79 6.50 15.19 2.95
N ARG A 80 7.54 15.69 3.62
CA ARG A 80 8.40 16.75 3.11
C ARG A 80 9.12 16.37 1.81
N ILE A 81 9.53 15.10 1.65
CA ILE A 81 10.14 14.62 0.39
C ILE A 81 9.18 14.87 -0.78
N ARG A 82 7.90 14.53 -0.60
CA ARG A 82 6.86 14.76 -1.61
C ARG A 82 6.67 16.25 -1.87
N ASP A 83 6.51 17.02 -0.81
CA ASP A 83 6.12 18.43 -0.91
C ASP A 83 7.23 19.29 -1.53
N GLU A 84 8.50 19.01 -1.23
CA GLU A 84 9.64 19.74 -1.79
C GLU A 84 9.99 19.30 -3.22
N SER A 85 9.83 18.02 -3.55
CA SER A 85 10.18 17.51 -4.88
C SER A 85 9.08 17.67 -5.92
N GLY A 86 7.82 17.76 -5.48
CA GLY A 86 6.65 17.70 -6.35
C GLY A 86 6.52 16.35 -7.07
N CYS A 87 7.03 15.26 -6.49
CA CYS A 87 7.05 13.95 -7.14
C CYS A 87 5.65 13.31 -7.27
N VAL A 88 4.68 13.72 -6.45
CA VAL A 88 3.28 13.28 -6.52
C VAL A 88 2.39 14.44 -6.95
N LEU A 89 1.65 14.26 -8.05
CA LEU A 89 0.72 15.24 -8.60
C LEU A 89 -0.70 15.05 -8.07
N ARG A 90 -1.11 13.79 -7.92
CA ARG A 90 -2.42 13.40 -7.39
C ARG A 90 -2.29 12.03 -6.73
N TYR A 91 -3.09 11.80 -5.70
CA TYR A 91 -3.28 10.45 -5.19
C TYR A 91 -4.71 10.22 -4.72
N GLU A 92 -5.14 8.96 -4.73
CA GLU A 92 -6.39 8.50 -4.14
C GLU A 92 -6.18 7.21 -3.38
N ARG A 93 -6.97 6.99 -2.33
CA ARG A 93 -6.87 5.81 -1.47
C ARG A 93 -8.20 5.08 -1.42
N SER A 94 -8.12 3.77 -1.60
CA SER A 94 -9.25 2.85 -1.48
C SER A 94 -8.91 1.75 -0.45
N PHE A 95 -9.92 1.26 0.26
CA PHE A 95 -9.77 0.18 1.23
C PHE A 95 -10.50 -1.05 0.75
N LEU A 96 -9.76 -2.12 0.51
CA LEU A 96 -10.26 -3.35 -0.07
C LEU A 96 -10.10 -4.50 0.91
N ARG A 97 -11.04 -5.46 0.86
CA ARG A 97 -10.87 -6.75 1.54
C ARG A 97 -10.03 -7.65 0.62
N PRO A 98 -8.86 -8.12 1.04
CA PRO A 98 -8.06 -9.01 0.21
C PRO A 98 -8.68 -10.42 0.15
N LEU A 99 -8.63 -11.04 -1.03
CA LEU A 99 -8.83 -12.47 -1.23
C LEU A 99 -7.50 -13.02 -1.74
N LEU A 100 -6.73 -13.61 -0.82
CA LEU A 100 -5.39 -14.12 -1.13
C LEU A 100 -5.47 -15.62 -1.43
N PRO A 101 -4.60 -16.16 -2.29
CA PRO A 101 -4.54 -17.59 -2.53
C PRO A 101 -4.17 -18.29 -1.22
N VAL A 102 -5.05 -19.17 -0.75
CA VAL A 102 -4.68 -20.27 0.16
C VAL A 102 -4.23 -21.41 -0.73
N GLY A 103 -3.06 -21.99 -0.45
CA GLY A 103 -2.32 -22.94 -1.31
C GLY A 103 -3.15 -23.57 -2.44
N CYS A 104 -2.76 -23.31 -3.70
CA CYS A 104 -3.45 -23.82 -4.88
C CYS A 104 -3.40 -25.35 -4.88
N THR A 105 -4.39 -25.98 -4.24
CA THR A 105 -4.60 -27.42 -4.28
C THR A 105 -5.51 -27.74 -5.46
N ARG A 106 -5.25 -28.89 -6.08
CA ARG A 106 -6.00 -29.38 -7.25
C ARG A 106 -7.52 -29.47 -6.98
N ASP A 107 -7.90 -29.58 -5.71
CA ASP A 107 -9.28 -29.64 -5.24
C ASP A 107 -10.06 -28.34 -5.46
N VAL A 108 -9.39 -27.17 -5.38
CA VAL A 108 -10.02 -25.85 -5.66
C VAL A 108 -10.44 -25.73 -7.13
N LEU A 109 -9.70 -26.39 -8.04
CA LEU A 109 -10.00 -26.41 -9.48
C LEU A 109 -11.10 -27.42 -9.85
N SER A 110 -11.34 -28.43 -9.01
CA SER A 110 -12.35 -29.47 -9.22
C SER A 110 -13.77 -29.04 -8.79
N GLY A 111 -13.94 -27.86 -8.20
CA GLY A 111 -15.25 -27.39 -7.70
C GLY A 111 -15.79 -28.19 -6.51
N ALA A 112 -14.97 -29.04 -5.88
CA ALA A 112 -15.35 -29.69 -4.64
C ALA A 112 -15.32 -28.62 -3.54
N ALA A 113 -16.49 -28.08 -3.21
CA ALA A 113 -16.66 -27.18 -2.09
C ALA A 113 -15.93 -27.75 -0.86
N ALA A 114 -15.04 -26.96 -0.26
CA ALA A 114 -14.42 -27.31 1.01
C ALA A 114 -15.53 -27.71 1.99
N PRO A 115 -15.38 -28.81 2.75
CA PRO A 115 -16.41 -29.21 3.70
C PRO A 115 -16.64 -28.05 4.67
N ALA A 116 -17.90 -27.60 4.76
CA ALA A 116 -18.32 -26.61 5.73
C ALA A 116 -17.89 -27.09 7.11
N ASP A 117 -16.99 -26.33 7.74
CA ASP A 117 -16.50 -26.62 9.07
C ASP A 117 -17.70 -26.62 10.03
N ARG A 118 -18.01 -27.80 10.57
CA ARG A 118 -18.93 -27.94 11.70
C ARG A 118 -18.09 -27.73 12.95
N ARG A 119 -18.28 -26.58 13.60
CA ARG A 119 -18.56 -26.47 15.05
C ARG A 119 -18.79 -25.02 15.47
#